data_AF-A0A0E0NZV2-F1
#
_entry.id   AF-A0A0E0NZV2-F1
#
_cell.length_a   1.000
_cell.length_b   1.000
_cell.length_c   1.000
_cell.angle_alpha   90.00
_cell.angle_beta   90.00
_cell.angle_gamma   90.00
#
_symmetry.space_group_name_H-M   'P 1'
#
loop_
_entity.id
_entity.type
_entity.pdbx_description
1 polymer ?
#
loop_
_entity_poly.entity_id
_entity_poly.type
_entity_poly.pdbx_seq_one_letter_code
_entity_poly.pdbx_strand_id
1 'polypeptide(L)'
;MAGRSSSSSSSSFRLLDLVRPFVPLLPEVREPDGRRVPFRRKLACTAAALFAFLACSQLPLYGLHRAAAAGGGADPFYWVRAILASNRGTVMELGITPVVTAGTLVQLLVGSNLVRADSSNPDDRALLSAAQKLLSIVITAGEATAYVLSGAYGSVGVLGAGNAVLVVLQLVLGGMVAIFLDELLQKGYGFGSGISLFTAANTCEGVVTRALSPATMDRGRGAEFVGAVTAAAHLLATRASKLSAVREAFFRGGGGGGLPDLRGLAATCAVFLAAVYLQGVRVALPVRPRNAPRSHRGGAYSVRLLYTSGMPVVLLSSAVSSLYLVSQALYRRFGGSLLVDLLGKWTPDAAVPVGGIAYYVTAPASAASAAANPLHAAMYVAFVLAACAALSRAWVVVSGSSSRDVARRLREQQMVMPGMREASMQRELERYIPAAAALGCVCVGALTVAADLMGAVGSGAGMLLAVTTVYQCYEAFEKEKTY
;
A
#
# COMPACT_ATOMS: atom_id res chain seq x y z
N MET A 1 -50.09 -38.80 -4.97
CA MET A 1 -49.18 -39.89 -4.57
C MET A 1 -47.80 -39.59 -5.13
N ALA A 2 -46.80 -39.57 -4.23
CA ALA A 2 -45.36 -39.71 -4.44
C ALA A 2 -44.62 -38.82 -5.45
N GLY A 3 -43.64 -38.07 -4.94
CA GLY A 3 -42.63 -37.40 -5.77
C GLY A 3 -41.82 -36.30 -5.08
N ARG A 4 -41.68 -36.27 -3.75
CA ARG A 4 -40.67 -35.42 -3.10
C ARG A 4 -39.29 -36.01 -3.36
N SER A 5 -38.60 -35.51 -4.38
CA SER A 5 -37.15 -35.66 -4.50
C SER A 5 -36.50 -34.78 -3.44
N SER A 6 -36.12 -35.41 -2.33
CA SER A 6 -35.26 -34.84 -1.30
C SER A 6 -33.92 -34.45 -1.91
N SER A 7 -33.78 -33.19 -2.32
CA SER A 7 -32.47 -32.55 -2.40
C SER A 7 -31.98 -32.39 -0.96
N SER A 8 -31.03 -33.24 -0.59
CA SER A 8 -30.30 -33.18 0.67
C SER A 8 -29.75 -31.76 0.87
N SER A 9 -30.44 -30.98 1.67
CA SER A 9 -29.92 -29.79 2.31
C SER A 9 -28.85 -30.23 3.30
N SER A 10 -27.63 -30.46 2.81
CA SER A 10 -26.47 -30.42 3.67
C SER A 10 -26.38 -28.99 4.17
N SER A 11 -26.80 -28.78 5.41
CA SER A 11 -26.43 -27.65 6.25
C SER A 11 -24.92 -27.69 6.48
N SER A 12 -24.16 -27.49 5.40
CA SER A 12 -22.75 -27.16 5.49
C SER A 12 -22.73 -25.76 6.09
N PHE A 13 -22.32 -25.66 7.36
CA PHE A 13 -22.03 -24.38 8.00
C PHE A 13 -21.09 -23.59 7.08
N ARG A 14 -21.65 -22.64 6.33
CA ARG A 14 -20.86 -21.72 5.53
C ARG A 14 -20.40 -20.63 6.46
N LEU A 15 -19.09 -20.39 6.51
CA LEU A 15 -18.52 -19.26 7.26
C LEU A 15 -19.17 -17.91 6.90
N LEU A 16 -19.71 -17.77 5.68
CA LEU A 16 -20.47 -16.59 5.25
C LEU A 16 -21.77 -16.39 6.04
N ASP A 17 -22.42 -17.46 6.51
CA ASP A 17 -23.68 -17.36 7.25
C ASP A 17 -23.48 -16.83 8.68
N LEU A 18 -22.25 -16.88 9.19
CA LEU A 18 -21.87 -16.28 10.48
C LEU A 18 -21.89 -14.75 10.45
N VAL A 19 -21.77 -14.15 9.27
CA VAL A 19 -21.76 -12.69 9.06
C VAL A 19 -23.17 -12.13 8.88
N ARG A 20 -24.13 -12.93 8.39
CA ARG A 20 -25.53 -12.55 8.19
C ARG A 20 -26.20 -11.81 9.36
N PRO A 21 -26.02 -12.20 10.65
CA PRO A 21 -26.64 -11.46 11.75
C PRO A 21 -26.09 -10.05 11.95
N PHE A 22 -24.87 -9.76 11.46
CA PHE A 22 -24.23 -8.45 11.59
C PHE A 22 -24.46 -7.52 10.40
N VAL A 23 -24.89 -8.04 9.25
CA VAL A 23 -25.23 -7.25 8.04
C VAL A 23 -26.19 -6.09 8.34
N PRO A 24 -27.31 -6.25 9.07
CA PRO A 24 -28.23 -5.14 9.31
C PRO A 24 -27.69 -4.06 10.27
N LEU A 25 -26.63 -4.35 11.04
CA LEU A 25 -26.00 -3.41 11.96
C LEU A 25 -24.90 -2.57 11.29
N LEU A 26 -24.40 -3.00 10.13
CA LEU A 26 -23.31 -2.32 9.44
C LEU A 26 -23.86 -1.17 8.58
N PRO A 27 -23.43 0.08 8.81
CA PRO A 27 -23.91 1.22 8.02
C PRO A 27 -23.34 1.13 6.60
N GLU A 28 -24.16 0.84 5.60
CA GLU A 28 -23.73 0.55 4.23
C GLU A 28 -23.95 1.72 3.25
N VAL A 29 -22.99 2.00 2.37
CA VAL A 29 -23.18 2.99 1.29
C VAL A 29 -24.11 2.38 0.24
N ARG A 30 -25.22 3.05 -0.10
CA ARG A 30 -26.13 2.53 -1.13
C ARG A 30 -25.48 2.53 -2.50
N GLU A 31 -25.55 1.39 -3.19
CA GLU A 31 -25.16 1.29 -4.60
C GLU A 31 -26.04 2.22 -5.45
N PRO A 32 -25.50 2.81 -6.53
CA PRO A 32 -26.30 3.65 -7.41
C PRO A 32 -27.46 2.86 -8.05
N ASP A 33 -28.68 3.41 -8.00
CA ASP A 33 -29.96 2.78 -8.39
C ASP A 33 -30.07 2.40 -9.88
N GLY A 34 -29.24 1.48 -10.36
CA GLY A 34 -29.27 0.91 -11.72
C GLY A 34 -28.85 1.87 -12.85
N ARG A 35 -28.70 3.18 -12.58
CA ARG A 35 -28.19 4.17 -13.54
C ARG A 35 -26.69 4.36 -13.33
N ARG A 36 -25.91 4.16 -14.41
CA ARG A 36 -24.47 4.47 -14.40
C ARG A 36 -24.27 5.94 -14.03
N VAL A 37 -23.44 6.18 -13.02
CA VAL A 37 -23.10 7.53 -12.58
C VAL A 37 -22.38 8.26 -13.72
N PRO A 38 -22.82 9.47 -14.12
CA PRO A 38 -22.19 10.19 -15.21
C PRO A 38 -20.75 10.56 -14.85
N PHE A 39 -19.86 10.57 -15.85
CA PHE A 39 -18.42 10.79 -15.70
C PHE A 39 -18.07 12.01 -14.82
N ARG A 40 -18.74 13.15 -15.04
CA ARG A 40 -18.50 14.38 -14.25
C ARG A 40 -18.81 14.19 -12.76
N ARG A 41 -19.87 13.44 -12.43
CA ARG A 41 -20.26 13.16 -11.06
C ARG A 41 -19.30 12.17 -10.41
N LYS A 42 -18.82 11.16 -11.14
CA LYS A 42 -17.74 10.28 -10.66
C LYS A 42 -16.47 11.06 -10.35
N LEU A 43 -16.08 11.98 -11.22
CA LEU A 43 -14.91 12.83 -11.00
C LEU A 43 -15.06 13.72 -9.77
N ALA A 44 -16.21 14.37 -9.61
CA ALA A 44 -16.51 15.18 -8.44
C ALA A 44 -16.52 14.36 -7.15
N CYS A 45 -17.13 13.16 -7.14
CA CYS A 45 -17.11 12.26 -5.99
C CYS A 45 -15.69 11.77 -5.66
N THR A 46 -14.90 11.42 -6.68
CA THR A 46 -13.51 10.99 -6.50
C THR A 46 -12.67 12.12 -5.90
N ALA A 47 -12.81 13.33 -6.41
CA ALA A 47 -12.11 14.51 -5.89
C ALA A 47 -12.56 14.87 -4.47
N ALA A 48 -13.85 14.80 -4.17
CA ALA A 48 -14.39 15.05 -2.84
C ALA A 48 -13.89 14.00 -1.81
N ALA A 49 -13.88 12.72 -2.19
CA ALA A 49 -13.34 11.65 -1.34
C ALA A 49 -11.84 11.85 -1.07
N LEU A 50 -11.07 12.21 -2.10
CA LEU A 50 -9.65 12.52 -1.96
C LEU A 50 -9.41 13.73 -1.06
N PHE A 51 -10.20 14.79 -1.21
CA PHE A 51 -10.09 15.99 -0.39
C PHE A 51 -10.42 15.68 1.08
N ALA A 52 -11.49 14.92 1.34
CA ALA A 52 -11.83 14.48 2.69
C ALA A 52 -10.70 13.66 3.32
N PHE A 53 -10.12 12.73 2.56
CA PHE A 53 -8.97 11.94 3.02
C PHE A 53 -7.78 12.83 3.38
N LEU A 54 -7.37 13.74 2.49
CA LEU A 54 -6.25 14.66 2.73
C LEU A 54 -6.50 15.60 3.92
N ALA A 55 -7.73 16.09 4.07
CA ALA A 55 -8.10 16.92 5.22
C ALA A 55 -7.95 16.14 6.54
N CYS A 56 -8.43 14.89 6.59
CA CYS A 56 -8.26 14.04 7.76
C CYS A 56 -6.79 13.69 8.05
N SER A 57 -5.97 13.54 7.01
CA SER A 57 -4.52 13.32 7.10
C SER A 57 -3.74 14.52 7.64
N GLN A 58 -4.37 15.68 7.78
CA GLN A 58 -3.79 16.91 8.35
C GLN A 58 -4.36 17.27 9.73
N LEU A 59 -5.41 16.58 10.20
CA LEU A 59 -6.03 16.83 11.51
C LEU A 59 -5.21 16.16 12.62
N PRO A 60 -4.59 16.91 13.54
CA PRO A 60 -3.82 16.34 14.64
C PRO A 60 -4.74 15.70 15.69
N LEU A 61 -4.25 14.62 16.33
CA LEU A 61 -4.95 13.95 17.42
C LEU A 61 -4.98 14.80 18.69
N TYR A 62 -6.10 14.75 19.40
CA TYR A 62 -6.23 15.39 20.70
C TYR A 62 -5.56 14.56 21.79
N GLY A 63 -4.93 15.21 22.78
CA GLY A 63 -4.30 14.54 23.93
C GLY A 63 -2.84 14.14 23.72
N LEU A 64 -2.26 14.40 22.53
CA LEU A 64 -0.82 14.30 22.32
C LEU A 64 -0.12 15.55 22.86
N HIS A 65 0.74 15.39 23.87
CA HIS A 65 1.64 16.47 24.28
C HIS A 65 2.56 16.80 23.10
N ARG A 66 2.66 18.08 22.70
CA ARG A 66 3.43 18.55 21.53
C ARG A 66 4.87 18.01 21.49
N ALA A 67 5.47 17.74 22.65
CA ALA A 67 6.82 17.16 22.76
C ALA A 67 6.91 15.65 22.43
N ALA A 68 5.84 14.86 22.60
CA ALA A 68 5.78 13.44 22.23
C ALA A 68 5.41 13.24 20.74
N ALA A 69 4.59 14.14 20.19
CA ALA A 69 4.31 14.20 18.75
C ALA A 69 5.52 14.72 17.94
N ALA A 70 6.30 15.63 18.52
CA ALA A 70 7.55 16.17 17.95
C ALA A 70 8.82 15.49 18.52
N GLY A 71 8.70 14.32 19.15
CA GLY A 71 9.84 13.61 19.74
C GLY A 71 10.86 13.28 18.66
N GLY A 72 12.04 13.89 18.75
CA GLY A 72 13.14 13.86 17.78
C GLY A 72 13.82 12.49 17.54
N GLY A 73 13.08 11.39 17.70
CA GLY A 73 13.47 10.07 17.24
C GLY A 73 13.04 9.88 15.79
N ALA A 74 13.98 9.42 14.95
CA ALA A 74 13.69 9.02 13.58
C ALA A 74 12.50 8.04 13.55
N ASP A 75 11.48 8.36 12.77
CA ASP A 75 10.30 7.52 12.61
C ASP A 75 10.70 6.20 11.94
N PRO A 76 10.67 5.06 12.65
CA PRO A 76 11.15 3.78 12.12
C PRO A 76 10.25 3.25 11.01
N PHE A 77 9.00 3.74 10.94
CA PHE A 77 7.98 3.31 9.99
C PHE A 77 7.84 4.26 8.81
N TYR A 78 8.80 5.17 8.60
CA TYR A 78 8.75 6.15 7.53
C TYR A 78 8.42 5.52 6.16
N TRP A 79 9.03 4.38 5.80
CA TRP A 79 8.76 3.72 4.51
C TRP A 79 7.37 3.08 4.45
N VAL A 80 6.85 2.59 5.57
CA VAL A 80 5.57 1.89 5.65
C VAL A 80 4.44 2.91 5.53
N ARG A 81 4.57 4.01 6.26
CA ARG A 81 3.60 5.11 6.30
C ARG A 81 3.29 5.65 4.91
N ALA A 82 4.30 5.76 4.05
CA ALA A 82 4.12 6.17 2.67
C ALA A 82 3.20 5.22 1.89
N ILE A 83 3.33 3.91 2.11
CA ILE A 83 2.56 2.86 1.39
C ILE A 83 1.14 2.75 1.95
N LEU A 84 1.00 2.80 3.27
CA LEU A 84 -0.27 2.64 3.98
C LEU A 84 -1.07 3.94 4.13
N ALA A 85 -0.63 5.01 3.46
CA ALA A 85 -1.28 6.32 3.50
C ALA A 85 -1.52 6.83 4.94
N SER A 86 -0.49 6.72 5.79
CA SER A 86 -0.56 7.03 7.22
C SER A 86 0.31 8.23 7.57
N ASN A 87 -0.24 9.16 8.36
CA ASN A 87 0.46 10.35 8.85
C ASN A 87 0.54 10.37 10.37
N ARG A 88 1.75 10.57 10.90
CA ARG A 88 2.04 10.50 12.34
C ARG A 88 1.35 11.62 13.12
N GLY A 89 0.71 11.27 14.24
CA GLY A 89 0.03 12.18 15.14
C GLY A 89 -1.29 12.71 14.58
N THR A 90 -1.85 12.08 13.55
CA THR A 90 -3.09 12.52 12.89
C THR A 90 -4.22 11.52 13.05
N VAL A 91 -5.44 11.95 12.75
CA VAL A 91 -6.62 11.07 12.74
C VAL A 91 -6.43 9.88 11.78
N MET A 92 -5.56 10.03 10.77
CA MET A 92 -5.24 9.02 9.77
C MET A 92 -3.97 8.20 10.11
N GLU A 93 -3.64 8.02 11.39
CA GLU A 93 -2.46 7.24 11.84
C GLU A 93 -2.49 5.79 11.34
N LEU A 94 -3.66 5.15 11.33
CA LEU A 94 -3.82 3.78 10.84
C LEU A 94 -3.87 3.73 9.30
N GLY A 95 -4.18 4.85 8.66
CA GLY A 95 -4.32 4.96 7.21
C GLY A 95 -5.29 3.93 6.63
N ILE A 96 -4.90 3.31 5.52
CA ILE A 96 -5.65 2.26 4.83
C ILE A 96 -5.31 0.85 5.31
N THR A 97 -4.45 0.71 6.32
CA THR A 97 -3.94 -0.60 6.80
C THR A 97 -5.04 -1.60 7.14
N PRO A 98 -6.08 -1.24 7.91
CA PRO A 98 -7.14 -2.19 8.25
C PRO A 98 -7.92 -2.67 7.03
N VAL A 99 -8.13 -1.78 6.05
CA VAL A 99 -8.87 -2.07 4.81
C VAL A 99 -8.10 -3.06 3.93
N VAL A 100 -6.80 -2.81 3.74
CA VAL A 100 -5.91 -3.69 2.96
C VAL A 100 -5.76 -5.05 3.64
N THR A 101 -5.57 -5.07 4.96
CA THR A 101 -5.40 -6.31 5.73
C THR A 101 -6.67 -7.17 5.69
N ALA A 102 -7.84 -6.56 5.87
CA ALA A 102 -9.10 -7.30 5.77
C ALA A 102 -9.36 -7.81 4.35
N GLY A 103 -9.15 -6.97 3.33
CA GLY A 103 -9.34 -7.36 1.93
C GLY A 103 -8.43 -8.51 1.52
N THR A 104 -7.18 -8.47 1.95
CA THR A 104 -6.20 -9.53 1.64
C THR A 104 -6.49 -10.82 2.41
N LEU A 105 -6.96 -10.75 3.66
CA LEU A 105 -7.40 -11.92 4.41
C LEU A 105 -8.60 -12.59 3.73
N VAL A 106 -9.62 -11.83 3.36
CA VAL A 106 -10.82 -12.36 2.67
C VAL A 106 -10.44 -12.95 1.32
N GLN A 107 -9.59 -12.27 0.54
CA GLN A 107 -9.09 -12.81 -0.74
C GLN A 107 -8.32 -14.12 -0.54
N LEU A 108 -7.49 -14.22 0.50
CA LEU A 108 -6.76 -15.46 0.81
C LEU A 108 -7.72 -16.60 1.21
N LEU A 109 -8.76 -16.32 1.99
CA LEU A 109 -9.78 -17.30 2.38
C LEU A 109 -10.57 -17.82 1.18
N VAL A 110 -10.92 -16.95 0.24
CA VAL A 110 -11.61 -17.33 -1.01
C VAL A 110 -10.64 -18.06 -1.95
N GLY A 111 -9.42 -17.55 -2.13
CA GLY A 111 -8.42 -18.10 -3.03
C GLY A 111 -7.87 -19.47 -2.60
N SER A 112 -7.81 -19.73 -1.29
CA SER A 112 -7.46 -21.05 -0.74
C SER A 112 -8.61 -22.07 -0.81
N ASN A 113 -9.78 -21.68 -1.34
CA ASN A 113 -11.02 -22.45 -1.32
C ASN A 113 -11.49 -22.88 0.09
N LEU A 114 -10.96 -22.26 1.16
CA LEU A 114 -11.45 -22.46 2.52
C LEU A 114 -12.89 -21.94 2.66
N VAL A 115 -13.17 -20.83 1.98
CA VAL A 115 -14.50 -20.24 1.86
C VAL A 115 -14.94 -20.36 0.40
N ARG A 116 -15.90 -21.24 0.12
CA ARG A 116 -16.53 -21.34 -1.20
C ARG A 116 -17.54 -20.20 -1.35
N ALA A 117 -17.15 -19.16 -2.07
CA ALA A 117 -18.03 -18.06 -2.41
C ALA A 117 -18.15 -17.96 -3.93
N ASP A 118 -19.37 -18.07 -4.45
CA ASP A 118 -19.59 -17.99 -5.88
C ASP A 118 -19.66 -16.53 -6.29
N SER A 119 -18.57 -16.04 -6.87
CA SER A 119 -18.50 -14.68 -7.41
C SER A 119 -19.50 -14.43 -8.55
N SER A 120 -20.29 -15.40 -9.00
CA SER A 120 -21.39 -15.19 -9.95
C SER A 120 -22.70 -14.78 -9.28
N ASN A 121 -22.89 -15.12 -8.00
CA ASN A 121 -24.12 -14.83 -7.27
C ASN A 121 -24.03 -13.42 -6.62
N PRO A 122 -24.97 -12.49 -6.88
CA PRO A 122 -24.96 -11.18 -6.25
C PRO A 122 -25.01 -11.24 -4.72
N ASP A 123 -25.74 -12.20 -4.14
CA ASP A 123 -25.88 -12.32 -2.69
C ASP A 123 -24.54 -12.70 -2.02
N ASP A 124 -23.80 -13.64 -2.62
CA ASP A 124 -22.48 -14.04 -2.10
C ASP A 124 -21.46 -12.89 -2.20
N ARG A 125 -21.55 -12.06 -3.25
CA ARG A 125 -20.71 -10.85 -3.38
C ARG A 125 -21.02 -9.83 -2.29
N ALA A 126 -22.30 -9.60 -2.01
CA ALA A 126 -22.73 -8.70 -0.95
C ALA A 126 -22.26 -9.20 0.43
N LEU A 127 -22.39 -10.49 0.71
CA LEU A 127 -21.92 -11.11 1.95
C LEU A 127 -20.39 -11.03 2.11
N LEU A 128 -19.63 -11.25 1.04
CA LEU A 128 -18.17 -11.09 1.07
C LEU A 128 -17.75 -9.65 1.33
N SER A 129 -18.41 -8.68 0.69
CA SER A 129 -18.16 -7.25 0.92
C SER A 129 -18.47 -6.86 2.37
N ALA A 130 -19.62 -7.30 2.90
CA ALA A 130 -19.98 -7.08 4.29
C ALA A 130 -18.99 -7.74 5.27
N ALA A 131 -18.51 -8.95 4.98
CA ALA A 131 -17.52 -9.65 5.78
C ALA A 131 -16.17 -8.90 5.80
N GLN A 132 -15.69 -8.44 4.64
CA GLN A 132 -14.46 -7.65 4.53
C GLN A 132 -14.57 -6.37 5.35
N LYS A 133 -15.72 -5.69 5.30
CA LYS A 133 -15.97 -4.47 6.06
C LYS A 133 -16.01 -4.71 7.57
N LEU A 134 -16.74 -5.72 8.02
CA LEU A 134 -16.81 -6.07 9.44
C LEU A 134 -15.41 -6.38 9.97
N LEU A 135 -14.65 -7.17 9.23
CA LEU A 135 -13.27 -7.49 9.56
C LEU A 135 -12.39 -6.23 9.60
N SER A 136 -12.56 -5.30 8.65
CA SER A 136 -11.83 -4.02 8.64
C SER A 136 -12.11 -3.19 9.91
N ILE A 137 -13.36 -3.14 10.37
CA ILE A 137 -13.75 -2.42 11.59
C ILE A 137 -13.11 -3.07 12.82
N VAL A 138 -13.16 -4.40 12.92
CA VAL A 138 -12.57 -5.16 14.04
C VAL A 138 -11.05 -4.98 14.07
N ILE A 139 -10.38 -5.07 12.92
CA ILE A 139 -8.93 -4.84 12.81
C ILE A 139 -8.60 -3.39 13.20
N THR A 140 -9.38 -2.40 12.75
CA THR A 140 -9.18 -0.99 13.11
C THR A 140 -9.22 -0.78 14.62
N ALA A 141 -10.22 -1.35 15.31
CA ALA A 141 -10.34 -1.26 16.76
C ALA A 141 -9.18 -1.97 17.49
N GLY A 142 -8.79 -3.15 17.00
CA GLY A 142 -7.66 -3.91 17.53
C GLY A 142 -6.33 -3.19 17.37
N GLU A 143 -6.04 -2.68 16.17
CA GLU A 143 -4.82 -1.94 15.86
C GLU A 143 -4.76 -0.60 16.61
N ALA A 144 -5.86 0.17 16.68
CA ALA A 144 -5.90 1.42 17.43
C ALA A 144 -5.58 1.19 18.92
N THR A 145 -6.17 0.14 19.50
CA THR A 145 -5.90 -0.24 20.89
C THR A 145 -4.44 -0.70 21.06
N ALA A 146 -3.94 -1.54 20.16
CA ALA A 146 -2.57 -2.01 20.19
C ALA A 146 -1.55 -0.87 20.02
N TYR A 147 -1.85 0.15 19.20
CA TYR A 147 -0.97 1.29 18.94
C TYR A 147 -0.84 2.20 20.17
N VAL A 148 -1.94 2.43 20.90
CA VAL A 148 -1.89 3.20 22.15
C VAL A 148 -1.21 2.38 23.26
N LEU A 149 -1.51 1.08 23.36
CA LEU A 149 -0.89 0.19 24.34
C LEU A 149 0.59 -0.10 24.07
N SER A 150 1.03 -0.02 22.82
CA SER A 150 2.45 -0.16 22.47
C SER A 150 3.27 1.01 23.04
N GLY A 151 2.63 2.11 23.45
CA GLY A 151 3.26 3.30 23.99
C GLY A 151 3.96 4.14 22.92
N ALA A 152 3.47 4.09 21.67
CA ALA A 152 3.97 4.91 20.56
C ALA A 152 3.79 6.42 20.81
N TYR A 153 2.84 6.79 21.66
CA TYR A 153 2.53 8.17 22.03
C TYR A 153 3.01 8.58 23.44
N GLY A 154 3.64 7.64 24.18
CA GLY A 154 3.96 7.76 25.60
C GLY A 154 3.31 6.64 26.42
N SER A 155 3.78 6.41 27.64
CA SER A 155 3.18 5.39 28.51
C SER A 155 1.79 5.84 28.96
N VAL A 156 0.87 4.87 29.11
CA VAL A 156 -0.54 5.12 29.50
C VAL A 156 -0.62 5.88 30.85
N GLY A 157 0.37 5.70 31.72
CA GLY A 157 0.49 6.44 32.97
C GLY A 157 0.79 7.93 32.82
N VAL A 158 1.48 8.35 31.75
CA VAL A 158 1.79 9.76 31.47
C VAL A 158 0.70 10.43 30.63
N LEU A 159 0.01 9.68 29.76
CA LEU A 159 -1.13 10.20 29.00
C LEU A 159 -2.37 10.42 29.87
N GLY A 160 -2.55 9.57 30.90
CA GLY A 160 -3.80 9.45 31.64
C GLY A 160 -4.79 8.53 30.90
N ALA A 161 -5.46 7.65 31.65
CA ALA A 161 -6.36 6.65 31.08
C ALA A 161 -7.52 7.27 30.25
N GLY A 162 -8.03 8.44 30.65
CA GLY A 162 -9.07 9.15 29.91
C GLY A 162 -8.62 9.63 28.52
N ASN A 163 -7.42 10.21 28.41
CA ASN A 163 -6.87 10.64 27.12
C ASN A 163 -6.51 9.44 26.24
N ALA A 164 -6.01 8.35 26.81
CA ALA A 164 -5.72 7.13 26.08
C ALA A 164 -6.98 6.57 25.40
N VAL A 165 -8.11 6.50 26.12
CA VAL A 165 -9.40 6.07 25.56
C VAL A 165 -9.89 7.03 24.48
N LEU A 166 -9.72 8.34 24.68
CA LEU A 166 -10.11 9.37 23.71
C LEU A 166 -9.29 9.24 22.41
N VAL A 167 -7.98 9.01 22.50
CA VAL A 167 -7.12 8.76 21.33
C VAL A 167 -7.55 7.49 20.59
N VAL A 168 -7.83 6.39 21.30
CA VAL A 168 -8.34 5.16 20.66
C VAL A 168 -9.64 5.44 19.91
N LEU A 169 -10.58 6.17 20.51
CA LEU A 169 -11.84 6.52 19.87
C LEU A 169 -11.63 7.37 18.61
N GLN A 170 -10.73 8.37 18.66
CA GLN A 170 -10.39 9.19 17.49
C GLN A 170 -9.79 8.38 16.34
N LEU A 171 -8.88 7.46 16.67
CA LEU A 171 -8.25 6.56 15.71
C LEU A 171 -9.27 5.62 15.05
N VAL A 172 -10.21 5.07 15.83
CA VAL A 172 -11.29 4.22 15.30
C VAL A 172 -12.21 5.02 14.38
N LEU A 173 -12.62 6.23 14.78
CA LEU A 173 -13.45 7.10 13.95
C LEU A 173 -12.73 7.50 12.65
N GLY A 174 -11.43 7.80 12.71
CA GLY A 174 -10.61 8.07 11.54
C GLY A 174 -10.54 6.88 10.57
N GLY A 175 -10.30 5.67 11.10
CA GLY A 175 -10.31 4.45 10.31
C GLY A 175 -11.68 4.13 9.70
N MET A 176 -12.78 4.40 10.42
CA MET A 176 -14.13 4.26 9.87
C MET A 176 -14.38 5.19 8.69
N VAL A 177 -13.91 6.44 8.76
CA VAL A 177 -14.00 7.38 7.63
C VAL A 177 -13.24 6.84 6.42
N ALA A 178 -12.03 6.31 6.60
CA ALA A 178 -11.26 5.70 5.51
C ALA A 178 -11.97 4.48 4.90
N ILE A 179 -12.58 3.62 5.72
CA ILE A 179 -13.37 2.46 5.27
C ILE A 179 -14.56 2.92 4.40
N PHE A 180 -15.33 3.93 4.83
CA PHE A 180 -16.49 4.41 4.07
C PHE A 180 -16.09 5.14 2.79
N LEU A 181 -14.99 5.89 2.81
CA LEU A 181 -14.45 6.55 1.62
C LEU A 181 -14.01 5.52 0.56
N ASP A 182 -13.36 4.44 0.98
CA ASP A 182 -12.99 3.34 0.07
C ASP A 182 -14.23 2.62 -0.47
N GLU A 183 -15.22 2.31 0.38
CA GLU A 183 -16.47 1.67 -0.04
C GLU A 183 -17.25 2.53 -1.05
N LEU A 184 -17.31 3.85 -0.84
CA LEU A 184 -17.95 4.79 -1.77
C LEU A 184 -17.29 4.71 -3.15
N LEU A 185 -15.96 4.67 -3.22
CA LEU A 185 -15.24 4.59 -4.49
C LEU A 185 -15.44 3.22 -5.15
N GLN A 186 -15.38 2.13 -4.38
CA GLN A 186 -15.56 0.76 -4.89
C GLN A 186 -16.97 0.48 -5.42
N LYS A 187 -18.01 1.11 -4.86
CA LYS A 187 -19.40 0.99 -5.34
C LYS A 187 -19.69 1.74 -6.64
N GLY A 188 -18.67 2.32 -7.27
CA GLY A 188 -18.76 2.91 -8.60
C GLY A 188 -19.09 4.40 -8.63
N TYR A 189 -19.10 5.07 -7.46
CA TYR A 189 -19.05 6.53 -7.41
C TYR A 189 -17.66 7.09 -7.73
N GLY A 190 -16.62 6.26 -7.65
CA GLY A 190 -15.23 6.63 -7.89
C GLY A 190 -14.63 6.04 -9.16
N PHE A 191 -13.46 6.57 -9.54
CA PHE A 191 -12.58 5.90 -10.50
C PHE A 191 -11.60 4.97 -9.78
N GLY A 192 -11.70 3.67 -10.04
CA GLY A 192 -10.79 2.68 -9.46
C GLY A 192 -11.06 2.38 -7.99
N SER A 193 -10.03 1.88 -7.31
CA SER A 193 -10.08 1.52 -5.88
C SER A 193 -9.68 2.71 -5.01
N GLY A 194 -10.34 2.88 -3.85
CA GLY A 194 -9.99 3.94 -2.90
C GLY A 194 -8.59 3.74 -2.32
N ILE A 195 -8.24 2.49 -1.97
CA ILE A 195 -6.91 2.10 -1.48
C ILE A 195 -5.79 2.67 -2.37
N SER A 196 -5.85 2.42 -3.68
CA SER A 196 -4.80 2.87 -4.60
C SER A 196 -4.74 4.40 -4.67
N LEU A 197 -5.90 5.06 -4.76
CA LEU A 197 -6.00 6.51 -4.86
C LEU A 197 -5.43 7.21 -3.62
N PHE A 198 -5.75 6.73 -2.41
CA PHE A 198 -5.26 7.30 -1.16
C PHE A 198 -3.75 7.10 -0.96
N THR A 199 -3.22 5.92 -1.30
CA THR A 199 -1.77 5.68 -1.30
C THR A 199 -1.04 6.61 -2.26
N ALA A 200 -1.57 6.78 -3.48
CA ALA A 200 -0.96 7.65 -4.48
C ALA A 200 -0.97 9.12 -4.02
N ALA A 201 -2.09 9.59 -3.47
CA ALA A 201 -2.20 10.95 -2.97
C ALA A 201 -1.25 11.24 -1.81
N ASN A 202 -1.18 10.35 -0.81
CA ASN A 202 -0.28 10.52 0.33
C ASN A 202 1.19 10.51 -0.09
N THR A 203 1.55 9.66 -1.06
CA THR A 203 2.92 9.63 -1.60
C THR A 203 3.26 10.95 -2.31
N CYS A 204 2.36 11.44 -3.18
CA CYS A 204 2.54 12.72 -3.89
C CYS A 204 2.64 13.89 -2.91
N GLU A 205 1.77 13.94 -1.91
CA GLU A 205 1.79 14.94 -0.84
C GLU A 205 3.13 14.92 -0.08
N GLY A 206 3.62 13.73 0.28
CA GLY A 206 4.90 13.57 0.96
C GLY A 206 6.11 14.04 0.12
N VAL A 207 6.09 13.81 -1.19
CA VAL A 207 7.14 14.29 -2.12
C VAL A 207 7.08 15.81 -2.24
N VAL A 208 5.89 16.39 -2.46
CA VAL A 208 5.70 17.83 -2.59
C VAL A 208 6.09 18.56 -1.30
N THR A 209 5.69 18.04 -0.14
CA THR A 209 6.02 18.62 1.16
C THR A 209 7.52 18.61 1.42
N ARG A 210 8.22 17.52 1.10
CA ARG A 210 9.68 17.45 1.29
C ARG A 210 10.46 18.25 0.25
N ALA A 211 9.91 18.47 -0.94
CA ALA A 211 10.52 19.32 -1.96
C ALA A 211 10.33 20.82 -1.66
N LEU A 212 9.12 21.23 -1.30
CA LEU A 212 8.67 22.63 -1.29
C LEU A 212 8.27 23.18 0.09
N SER A 213 8.43 22.43 1.19
CA SER A 213 7.99 22.93 2.51
C SER A 213 8.67 24.25 2.88
N PRO A 214 7.88 25.26 3.31
CA PRO A 214 8.41 26.54 3.80
C PRO A 214 8.75 26.51 5.30
N ALA A 215 8.55 25.38 5.98
CA ALA A 215 8.87 25.25 7.40
C ALA A 215 10.39 25.35 7.64
N THR A 216 10.80 26.01 8.72
CA THR A 216 12.19 26.10 9.15
C THR A 216 12.42 25.26 10.40
N MET A 217 13.57 24.59 10.49
CA MET A 217 14.03 23.89 11.68
C MET A 217 15.40 24.42 12.08
N ASP A 218 15.51 24.80 13.34
CA ASP A 218 16.77 25.26 13.95
C ASP A 218 17.52 24.05 14.53
N ARG A 219 18.67 23.70 13.93
CA ARG A 219 19.59 22.65 14.46
C ARG A 219 20.84 23.24 15.14
N GLY A 220 20.76 24.48 15.60
CA GLY A 220 21.89 25.16 16.26
C GLY A 220 22.89 25.83 15.29
N ARG A 221 22.65 25.79 13.98
CA ARG A 221 23.37 26.57 12.94
C ARG A 221 22.54 27.73 12.35
N GLY A 222 21.36 28.00 12.92
CA GLY A 222 20.37 28.94 12.40
C GLY A 222 19.21 28.23 11.70
N ALA A 223 18.17 29.01 11.39
CA ALA A 223 16.91 28.50 10.84
C ALA A 223 17.14 27.98 9.42
N GLU A 224 17.14 26.67 9.24
CA GLU A 224 17.24 26.05 7.92
C GLU A 224 15.86 25.59 7.44
N PHE A 225 15.54 25.86 6.17
CA PHE A 225 14.30 25.35 5.57
C PHE A 225 14.32 23.82 5.44
N VAL A 226 13.19 23.19 5.74
CA VAL A 226 12.99 21.74 5.65
C VAL A 226 12.89 21.27 4.20
N GLY A 227 12.34 22.10 3.30
CA GLY A 227 12.19 21.77 1.88
C GLY A 227 13.52 21.81 1.13
N ALA A 228 13.78 20.82 0.28
CA ALA A 228 15.02 20.75 -0.51
C ALA A 228 15.17 21.96 -1.44
N VAL A 229 14.10 22.35 -2.14
CA VAL A 229 14.11 23.43 -3.14
C VAL A 229 14.05 24.80 -2.45
N THR A 230 13.22 24.94 -1.42
CA THR A 230 13.09 26.19 -0.64
C THR A 230 14.39 26.52 0.08
N ALA A 231 15.05 25.52 0.67
CA ALA A 231 16.35 25.71 1.29
C ALA A 231 17.44 26.02 0.28
N ALA A 232 17.46 25.34 -0.87
CA ALA A 232 18.41 25.66 -1.93
C ALA A 232 18.25 27.11 -2.40
N ALA A 233 17.02 27.56 -2.66
CA ALA A 233 16.72 28.93 -3.06
C ALA A 233 17.17 29.94 -1.99
N HIS A 234 16.89 29.67 -0.71
CA HIS A 234 17.31 30.53 0.39
C HIS A 234 18.83 30.58 0.55
N LEU A 235 19.52 29.43 0.50
CA LEU A 235 20.99 29.36 0.61
C LEU A 235 21.69 30.05 -0.56
N LEU A 236 21.15 29.91 -1.77
CA LEU A 236 21.62 30.61 -2.98
C LEU A 236 21.40 32.13 -2.91
N ALA A 237 20.33 32.59 -2.27
CA ALA A 237 20.01 34.01 -2.13
C ALA A 237 20.77 34.71 -0.99
N THR A 238 21.02 34.02 0.12
CA THR A 238 21.57 34.63 1.35
C THR A 238 23.09 34.52 1.49
N ARG A 239 23.75 33.54 0.86
CA ARG A 239 25.21 33.36 0.99
C ARG A 239 26.00 34.06 -0.13
N ALA A 240 27.09 34.71 0.26
CA ALA A 240 28.01 35.39 -0.67
C ALA A 240 28.77 34.42 -1.61
N SER A 241 29.08 33.20 -1.16
CA SER A 241 29.79 32.19 -1.95
C SER A 241 28.84 31.17 -2.60
N LYS A 242 28.47 31.40 -3.86
CA LYS A 242 27.52 30.56 -4.61
C LYS A 242 27.97 29.09 -4.73
N LEU A 243 29.28 28.83 -4.88
CA LEU A 243 29.84 27.48 -5.04
C LEU A 243 29.73 26.63 -3.77
N SER A 244 30.04 27.21 -2.60
CA SER A 244 29.86 26.53 -1.31
C SER A 244 28.39 26.33 -0.97
N ALA A 245 27.53 27.30 -1.31
CA ALA A 245 26.08 27.20 -1.11
C ALA A 245 25.46 26.07 -1.96
N VAL A 246 25.90 25.91 -3.21
CA VAL A 246 25.46 24.81 -4.08
C VAL A 246 25.97 23.46 -3.55
N ARG A 247 27.25 23.36 -3.17
CA ARG A 247 27.78 22.11 -2.60
C ARG A 247 27.06 21.70 -1.32
N GLU A 248 26.76 22.66 -0.45
CA GLU A 248 26.04 22.44 0.80
C GLU A 248 24.56 22.09 0.55
N ALA A 249 23.91 22.70 -0.44
CA ALA A 249 22.54 22.37 -0.84
C ALA A 249 22.41 21.00 -1.53
N PHE A 250 23.46 20.53 -2.23
CA PHE A 250 23.52 19.20 -2.84
C PHE A 250 23.92 18.08 -1.85
N PHE A 251 24.74 18.39 -0.85
CA PHE A 251 25.25 17.45 0.15
C PHE A 251 24.92 17.91 1.58
N ARG A 252 23.64 18.13 1.87
CA ARG A 252 23.18 18.54 3.21
C ARG A 252 23.20 17.37 4.21
N GLY A 253 23.40 16.13 3.75
CA GLY A 253 23.52 14.93 4.58
C GLY A 253 24.96 14.46 4.88
N GLY A 254 25.65 15.11 5.81
CA GLY A 254 26.88 14.63 6.44
C GLY A 254 26.69 14.28 7.91
N GLY A 255 25.72 13.42 8.25
CA GLY A 255 25.54 12.91 9.62
C GLY A 255 24.09 12.77 10.09
N GLY A 256 23.68 11.53 10.36
CA GLY A 256 22.75 11.17 11.45
C GLY A 256 21.28 11.58 11.40
N GLY A 257 20.79 12.34 10.43
CA GLY A 257 19.36 12.73 10.39
C GLY A 257 18.99 13.60 9.19
N GLY A 258 19.25 13.09 7.98
CA GLY A 258 19.25 13.85 6.72
C GLY A 258 17.96 14.63 6.46
N LEU A 259 18.10 15.95 6.31
CA LEU A 259 17.06 16.77 5.67
C LEU A 259 16.95 16.38 4.18
N PRO A 260 15.82 16.64 3.53
CA PRO A 260 15.69 16.45 2.09
C PRO A 260 16.75 17.23 1.30
N ASP A 261 17.59 16.51 0.56
CA ASP A 261 18.67 17.07 -0.27
C ASP A 261 18.22 17.20 -1.74
N LEU A 262 18.83 18.15 -2.47
CA LEU A 262 18.67 18.24 -3.93
C LEU A 262 19.11 16.95 -4.65
N ARG A 263 20.15 16.28 -4.13
CA ARG A 263 20.58 14.96 -4.61
C ARG A 263 19.48 13.92 -4.43
N GLY A 264 18.84 13.89 -3.26
CA GLY A 264 17.75 12.97 -2.98
C GLY A 264 16.53 13.24 -3.86
N LEU A 265 16.23 14.51 -4.14
CA LEU A 265 15.16 14.88 -5.08
C LEU A 265 15.50 14.46 -6.53
N ALA A 266 16.74 14.64 -6.97
CA ALA A 266 17.20 14.17 -8.27
C ALA A 266 17.14 12.63 -8.38
N ALA A 267 17.49 11.92 -7.30
CA ALA A 267 17.33 10.47 -7.21
C ALA A 267 15.85 10.05 -7.29
N THR A 268 14.95 10.75 -6.61
CA THR A 268 13.49 10.56 -6.73
C THR A 268 13.02 10.74 -8.17
N CYS A 269 13.45 11.79 -8.87
CA CYS A 269 13.12 12.00 -10.28
C CYS A 269 13.64 10.87 -11.18
N ALA A 270 14.88 10.41 -10.96
CA ALA A 270 15.45 9.31 -11.73
C ALA A 270 14.68 7.98 -11.52
N VAL A 271 14.35 7.66 -10.27
CA VAL A 271 13.53 6.49 -9.92
C VAL A 271 12.13 6.60 -10.51
N PHE A 272 11.52 7.78 -10.47
CA PHE A 272 10.21 8.03 -11.07
C PHE A 272 10.22 7.78 -12.60
N LEU A 273 11.24 8.29 -13.31
CA LEU A 273 11.36 8.05 -14.76
C LEU A 273 11.58 6.57 -15.08
N ALA A 274 12.43 5.89 -14.30
CA ALA A 274 12.65 4.45 -14.44
C ALA A 274 11.37 3.64 -14.17
N ALA A 275 10.58 4.04 -13.17
CA ALA A 275 9.29 3.44 -12.85
C ALA A 275 8.28 3.58 -13.99
N VAL A 276 8.15 4.79 -14.56
CA VAL A 276 7.26 5.05 -15.69
C VAL A 276 7.67 4.22 -16.91
N TYR A 277 8.98 4.13 -17.19
CA TYR A 277 9.49 3.31 -18.27
C TYR A 277 9.14 1.83 -18.10
N LEU A 278 9.39 1.27 -16.90
CA LEU A 278 9.10 -0.14 -16.61
C LEU A 278 7.59 -0.45 -16.61
N GLN A 279 6.75 0.50 -16.21
CA GLN A 279 5.29 0.39 -16.31
C GLN A 279 4.80 0.34 -17.77
N GLY A 280 5.51 1.01 -18.68
CA GLY A 280 5.22 0.98 -20.12
C GLY A 280 5.56 -0.35 -20.82
N VAL A 281 6.39 -1.19 -20.19
CA VAL A 281 6.81 -2.48 -20.76
C VAL A 281 5.65 -3.49 -20.71
N ARG A 282 5.12 -3.83 -21.89
CA ARG A 282 4.01 -4.76 -22.06
C ARG A 282 4.27 -5.74 -23.19
N VAL A 283 3.94 -7.00 -22.96
CA VAL A 283 3.93 -8.07 -23.95
C VAL A 283 2.52 -8.17 -24.52
N ALA A 284 2.36 -7.81 -25.79
CA ALA A 284 1.08 -7.86 -26.49
C ALA A 284 0.86 -9.24 -27.09
N LEU A 285 -0.07 -10.01 -26.52
CA LEU A 285 -0.51 -11.28 -27.08
C LEU A 285 -1.68 -11.03 -28.05
N PRO A 286 -1.59 -11.42 -29.33
CA PRO A 286 -2.66 -11.21 -30.28
C PRO A 286 -3.87 -12.08 -29.92
N VAL A 287 -5.04 -11.47 -29.78
CA VAL A 287 -6.31 -12.17 -29.50
C VAL A 287 -7.36 -11.74 -30.51
N ARG A 288 -8.15 -12.69 -31.00
CA ARG A 288 -9.21 -12.43 -31.98
C ARG A 288 -10.55 -12.92 -31.43
N PRO A 289 -11.65 -12.20 -31.67
CA PRO A 289 -12.97 -12.75 -31.42
C PRO A 289 -13.16 -14.00 -32.30
N ARG A 290 -13.70 -15.08 -31.72
CA ARG A 290 -13.93 -16.37 -32.38
C ARG A 290 -14.80 -16.25 -33.64
N ASN A 291 -15.69 -15.27 -33.64
CA ASN A 291 -16.68 -15.05 -34.70
C ASN A 291 -16.33 -13.89 -35.65
N ALA A 292 -15.17 -13.23 -35.48
CA ALA A 292 -14.79 -12.12 -36.35
C ALA A 292 -14.14 -12.61 -37.66
N PRO A 293 -14.43 -11.98 -38.81
CA PRO A 293 -13.80 -12.34 -40.08
C PRO A 293 -12.27 -12.20 -40.02
N ARG A 294 -11.54 -13.05 -40.74
CA ARG A 294 -10.06 -13.13 -40.74
C ARG A 294 -9.33 -11.80 -41.00
N SER A 295 -10.03 -10.83 -41.60
CA SER A 295 -9.55 -9.48 -41.93
C SER A 295 -9.54 -8.51 -40.74
N HIS A 296 -10.34 -8.75 -39.70
CA HIS A 296 -10.37 -7.88 -38.53
C HIS A 296 -9.05 -8.01 -37.75
N ARG A 297 -8.30 -6.91 -37.62
CA ARG A 297 -7.14 -6.84 -36.72
C ARG A 297 -7.65 -7.14 -35.31
N GLY A 298 -7.34 -8.33 -34.81
CA GLY A 298 -7.67 -8.73 -33.46
C GLY A 298 -7.14 -7.73 -32.43
N GLY A 299 -7.86 -7.60 -31.32
CA GLY A 299 -7.35 -6.89 -30.16
C GLY A 299 -6.05 -7.52 -29.65
N ALA A 300 -5.24 -6.75 -28.94
CA ALA A 300 -4.07 -7.29 -28.24
C ALA A 300 -4.41 -7.42 -26.75
N TYR A 301 -4.25 -8.61 -26.19
CA TYR A 301 -4.24 -8.80 -24.76
C TYR A 301 -2.84 -8.49 -24.25
N SER A 302 -2.65 -7.30 -23.68
CA SER A 302 -1.36 -6.87 -23.18
C SER A 302 -1.11 -7.39 -21.77
N VAL A 303 -0.16 -8.32 -21.62
CA VAL A 303 0.40 -8.73 -20.33
C VAL A 303 1.47 -7.72 -19.95
N ARG A 304 1.25 -6.96 -18.88
CA ARG A 304 2.25 -6.00 -18.38
C ARG A 304 3.36 -6.73 -17.64
N LEU A 305 4.56 -6.17 -17.69
CA LEU A 305 5.65 -6.63 -16.83
C LEU A 305 5.24 -6.55 -15.35
N LEU A 306 4.58 -5.46 -14.96
CA LEU A 306 3.99 -5.27 -13.64
C LEU A 306 2.61 -5.91 -13.53
N TYR A 307 2.56 -7.24 -13.72
CA TYR A 307 1.33 -8.01 -13.82
C TYR A 307 0.43 -7.93 -12.56
N THR A 308 1.04 -7.99 -11.37
CA THR A 308 0.35 -7.97 -10.07
C THR A 308 0.12 -6.57 -9.50
N SER A 309 0.40 -5.51 -10.28
CA SER A 309 0.08 -4.12 -9.95
C SER A 309 0.45 -3.68 -8.52
N GLY A 310 1.70 -3.90 -8.10
CA GLY A 310 2.23 -3.40 -6.83
C GLY A 310 1.67 -4.01 -5.55
N MET A 311 0.57 -4.77 -5.60
CA MET A 311 -0.06 -5.40 -4.42
C MET A 311 0.89 -6.28 -3.60
N PRO A 312 1.78 -7.11 -4.19
CA PRO A 312 2.74 -7.89 -3.39
C PRO A 312 3.67 -7.04 -2.54
N VAL A 313 4.04 -5.84 -3.00
CA VAL A 313 4.89 -4.91 -2.25
C VAL A 313 4.11 -4.26 -1.11
N VAL A 314 2.84 -3.91 -1.34
CA VAL A 314 1.94 -3.43 -0.29
C VAL A 314 1.79 -4.50 0.79
N LEU A 315 1.55 -5.75 0.40
CA LEU A 315 1.42 -6.89 1.31
C LEU A 315 2.68 -7.13 2.13
N LEU A 316 3.84 -7.16 1.47
CA LEU A 316 5.11 -7.34 2.16
C LEU A 316 5.31 -6.23 3.19
N SER A 317 5.07 -4.98 2.80
CA SER A 317 5.27 -3.82 3.66
C SER A 317 4.30 -3.79 4.84
N SER A 318 3.04 -4.17 4.60
CA SER A 318 2.03 -4.31 5.64
C SER A 318 2.41 -5.42 6.62
N ALA A 319 2.80 -6.60 6.12
CA ALA A 319 3.21 -7.73 6.97
C ALA A 319 4.44 -7.39 7.82
N VAL A 320 5.44 -6.73 7.23
CA VAL A 320 6.63 -6.25 7.93
C VAL A 320 6.25 -5.23 9.00
N SER A 321 5.36 -4.28 8.70
CA SER A 321 4.87 -3.30 9.68
C SER A 321 4.15 -3.94 10.87
N SER A 322 3.22 -4.85 10.60
CA SER A 322 2.50 -5.56 11.65
C SER A 322 3.45 -6.39 12.52
N LEU A 323 4.44 -7.05 11.90
CA LEU A 323 5.49 -7.78 12.62
C LEU A 323 6.30 -6.85 13.53
N TYR A 324 6.67 -5.67 13.06
CA TYR A 324 7.37 -4.69 13.88
C TYR A 324 6.52 -4.20 15.06
N LEU A 325 5.26 -3.83 14.82
CA LEU A 325 4.36 -3.37 15.89
C LEU A 325 4.17 -4.45 16.96
N VAL A 326 3.96 -5.70 16.55
CA VAL A 326 3.85 -6.84 17.46
C VAL A 326 5.17 -7.07 18.21
N SER A 327 6.30 -7.07 17.51
CA SER A 327 7.61 -7.30 18.15
C SER A 327 7.96 -6.20 19.15
N GLN A 328 7.64 -4.94 18.87
CA GLN A 328 7.86 -3.82 19.79
C GLN A 328 6.95 -3.92 21.01
N ALA A 329 5.67 -4.24 20.82
CA ALA A 329 4.72 -4.43 21.91
C ALA A 329 5.12 -5.63 22.80
N LEU A 330 5.61 -6.71 22.19
CA LEU A 330 6.04 -7.91 22.89
C LEU A 330 7.36 -7.68 23.66
N TYR A 331 8.32 -6.95 23.07
CA TYR A 331 9.57 -6.55 23.73
C TYR A 331 9.32 -5.69 24.97
N ARG A 332 8.35 -4.77 24.92
CA ARG A 332 7.99 -3.94 26.08
C ARG A 332 7.29 -4.70 27.20
N ARG A 333 6.54 -5.77 26.90
CA ARG A 333 5.80 -6.56 27.89
C ARG A 333 6.58 -7.76 28.45
N PHE A 334 7.42 -8.38 27.63
CA PHE A 334 8.13 -9.63 27.93
C PHE A 334 9.63 -9.56 27.61
N GLY A 335 10.23 -8.37 27.78
CA GLY A 335 11.67 -8.17 27.58
C GLY A 335 12.49 -9.16 28.41
N GLY A 336 13.46 -9.82 27.78
CA GLY A 336 14.36 -10.79 28.43
C GLY A 336 14.09 -12.26 28.13
N SER A 337 13.07 -12.62 27.34
CA SER A 337 12.89 -13.99 26.84
C SER A 337 13.64 -14.21 25.52
N LEU A 338 14.27 -15.39 25.36
CA LEU A 338 15.04 -15.77 24.16
C LEU A 338 14.27 -15.60 22.85
N LEU A 339 12.97 -15.91 22.84
CA LEU A 339 12.08 -15.77 21.68
C LEU A 339 11.85 -14.30 21.29
N VAL A 340 11.71 -13.41 22.28
CA VAL A 340 11.47 -11.99 22.08
C VAL A 340 12.74 -11.27 21.64
N ASP A 341 13.88 -11.66 22.21
CA ASP A 341 15.21 -11.17 21.82
C ASP A 341 15.61 -11.62 20.41
N LEU A 342 15.18 -12.82 19.97
CA LEU A 342 15.36 -13.29 18.60
C LEU A 342 14.47 -12.53 17.61
N LEU A 343 13.23 -12.20 18.00
CA LEU A 343 12.30 -11.42 17.19
C LEU A 343 12.85 -10.01 16.93
N GLY A 344 13.32 -9.32 17.97
CA GLY A 344 13.94 -8.01 17.83
C GLY A 344 14.33 -7.38 19.16
N LYS A 345 15.58 -6.92 19.26
CA LYS A 345 16.05 -6.06 20.35
C LYS A 345 15.88 -4.60 19.95
N TRP A 346 15.10 -3.87 20.74
CA TRP A 346 14.80 -2.46 20.51
C TRP A 346 15.51 -1.61 21.57
N THR A 347 16.06 -0.47 21.19
CA THR A 347 16.58 0.49 22.18
C THR A 347 15.43 1.32 22.76
N PRO A 348 15.48 1.69 24.05
CA PRO A 348 14.41 2.48 24.68
C PRO A 348 14.35 3.93 24.15
N ASP A 349 15.49 4.49 23.72
CA ASP A 349 15.61 5.90 23.31
C ASP A 349 15.48 6.14 21.81
N ALA A 350 15.77 5.12 20.98
CA ALA A 350 15.60 5.17 19.54
C ALA A 350 14.75 3.97 19.12
N ALA A 351 13.65 4.22 18.43
CA ALA A 351 12.79 3.15 17.93
C ALA A 351 13.42 2.40 16.73
N VAL A 352 14.74 2.28 16.69
CA VAL A 352 15.49 1.51 15.69
C VAL A 352 15.85 0.14 16.31
N PRO A 353 15.58 -0.97 15.62
CA PRO A 353 16.01 -2.28 16.08
C PRO A 353 17.53 -2.37 16.05
N VAL A 354 18.14 -2.87 17.13
CA VAL A 354 19.60 -3.02 17.28
C VAL A 354 20.04 -4.48 17.03
N GLY A 355 19.11 -5.44 17.11
CA GLY A 355 19.40 -6.85 16.80
C GLY A 355 18.13 -7.69 16.59
N GLY A 356 18.31 -8.93 16.13
CA GLY A 356 17.23 -9.88 15.85
C GLY A 356 16.77 -9.90 14.39
N ILE A 357 15.73 -10.68 14.09
CA ILE A 357 15.13 -10.79 12.74
C ILE A 357 14.64 -9.41 12.28
N ALA A 358 14.06 -8.63 13.19
CA ALA A 358 13.62 -7.25 12.95
C ALA A 358 14.76 -6.36 12.43
N TYR A 359 16.01 -6.56 12.88
CA TYR A 359 17.15 -5.81 12.36
C TYR A 359 17.32 -6.09 10.86
N TYR A 360 17.50 -7.35 10.45
CA TYR A 360 17.77 -7.74 9.04
C TYR A 360 16.64 -7.40 8.05
N VAL A 361 15.41 -7.25 8.53
CA VAL A 361 14.27 -6.82 7.71
C VAL A 361 14.24 -5.28 7.53
N THR A 362 15.01 -4.54 8.34
CA THR A 362 15.09 -3.08 8.32
C THR A 362 16.03 -2.62 7.21
N ALA A 363 15.54 -1.77 6.29
CA ALA A 363 16.39 -1.14 5.30
C ALA A 363 17.47 -0.27 5.97
N PRO A 364 18.70 -0.28 5.45
CA PRO A 364 19.77 0.59 5.95
C PRO A 364 19.41 2.06 5.72
N ALA A 365 19.64 2.90 6.75
CA ALA A 365 19.23 4.30 6.74
C ALA A 365 19.97 5.19 5.71
N SER A 366 21.09 4.72 5.16
CA SER A 366 21.88 5.44 4.14
C SER A 366 22.87 4.52 3.40
N ALA A 367 23.32 4.95 2.23
CA ALA A 367 24.45 4.32 1.53
C ALA A 367 25.70 4.17 2.40
N ALA A 368 25.96 5.12 3.30
CA ALA A 368 27.08 5.06 4.24
C ALA A 368 26.90 3.93 5.27
N SER A 369 25.69 3.74 5.80
CA SER A 369 25.39 2.62 6.71
C SER A 369 25.39 1.26 6.00
N ALA A 370 25.00 1.22 4.72
CA ALA A 370 25.09 0.02 3.90
C ALA A 370 26.55 -0.37 3.61
N ALA A 371 27.42 0.61 3.38
CA ALA A 371 28.85 0.40 3.19
C ALA A 371 29.56 -0.04 4.49
N ALA A 372 29.11 0.46 5.65
CA ALA A 372 29.65 0.05 6.94
C ALA A 372 29.32 -1.41 7.30
N ASN A 373 28.13 -1.88 6.95
CA ASN A 373 27.68 -3.26 7.20
C ASN A 373 27.18 -3.93 5.91
N PRO A 374 28.08 -4.39 5.02
CA PRO A 374 27.70 -4.93 3.71
C PRO A 374 26.88 -6.23 3.83
N LEU A 375 27.12 -7.04 4.85
CA LEU A 375 26.37 -8.28 5.09
C LEU A 375 24.90 -8.00 5.44
N HIS A 376 24.65 -6.96 6.23
CA HIS A 376 23.29 -6.51 6.55
C HIS A 376 22.52 -6.08 5.30
N ALA A 377 23.16 -5.24 4.48
CA ALA A 377 22.58 -4.78 3.23
C ALA A 377 22.29 -5.94 2.27
N ALA A 378 23.23 -6.89 2.11
CA ALA A 378 23.05 -8.05 1.26
C ALA A 378 21.87 -8.95 1.71
N MET A 379 21.76 -9.20 3.02
CA MET A 379 20.65 -9.98 3.59
C MET A 379 19.31 -9.29 3.41
N TYR A 380 19.25 -7.97 3.62
CA TYR A 380 18.05 -7.17 3.38
C TYR A 380 17.60 -7.25 1.92
N VAL A 381 18.51 -7.05 0.97
CA VAL A 381 18.20 -7.14 -0.47
C VAL A 381 17.72 -8.52 -0.87
N ALA A 382 18.42 -9.57 -0.43
CA ALA A 382 18.03 -10.95 -0.69
C ALA A 382 16.64 -11.27 -0.13
N PHE A 383 16.35 -10.82 1.10
CA PHE A 383 15.05 -10.99 1.74
C PHE A 383 13.93 -10.30 0.97
N VAL A 384 14.08 -9.00 0.65
CA VAL A 384 13.05 -8.24 -0.07
C VAL A 384 12.77 -8.85 -1.43
N LEU A 385 13.80 -9.20 -2.21
CA LEU A 385 13.61 -9.81 -3.53
C LEU A 385 12.96 -11.19 -3.45
N ALA A 386 13.40 -12.05 -2.52
CA ALA A 386 12.84 -13.38 -2.35
C ALA A 386 11.38 -13.33 -1.84
N ALA A 387 11.10 -12.50 -0.85
CA ALA A 387 9.77 -12.32 -0.30
C ALA A 387 8.80 -11.72 -1.34
N CYS A 388 9.21 -10.70 -2.07
CA CYS A 388 8.43 -10.13 -3.18
C CYS A 388 8.13 -11.17 -4.27
N ALA A 389 9.12 -11.97 -4.67
CA ALA A 389 8.91 -13.01 -5.68
C ALA A 389 7.97 -14.12 -5.19
N ALA A 390 8.12 -14.58 -3.95
CA ALA A 390 7.26 -15.60 -3.35
C ALA A 390 5.82 -15.10 -3.19
N LEU A 391 5.64 -13.91 -2.63
CA LEU A 391 4.32 -13.27 -2.47
C LEU A 391 3.66 -13.01 -3.81
N SER A 392 4.40 -12.62 -4.84
CA SER A 392 3.84 -12.42 -6.18
C SER A 392 3.28 -13.72 -6.76
N ARG A 393 3.97 -14.85 -6.57
CA ARG A 393 3.48 -16.15 -7.05
C ARG A 393 2.21 -16.57 -6.33
N ALA A 394 2.20 -16.44 -5.00
CA ALA A 394 1.00 -16.69 -4.20
C ALA A 394 -0.16 -15.77 -4.63
N TRP A 395 0.12 -14.49 -4.87
CA TRP A 395 -0.88 -13.51 -5.25
C TRP A 395 -1.52 -13.80 -6.61
N VAL A 396 -0.76 -14.28 -7.61
CA VAL A 396 -1.33 -14.66 -8.92
C VAL A 396 -2.38 -15.77 -8.78
N VAL A 397 -2.16 -16.71 -7.86
CA VAL A 397 -3.13 -17.78 -7.56
C VAL A 397 -4.34 -17.23 -6.80
N VAL A 398 -4.11 -16.45 -5.74
CA VAL A 398 -5.17 -15.93 -4.87
C VAL A 398 -6.07 -14.92 -5.59
N SER A 399 -5.50 -14.07 -6.46
CA SER A 399 -6.26 -13.04 -7.20
C SER A 399 -7.12 -13.60 -8.34
N GLY A 400 -7.08 -14.91 -8.61
CA GLY A 400 -7.76 -15.51 -9.76
C GLY A 400 -7.25 -14.94 -11.10
N SER A 401 -5.98 -14.52 -11.13
CA SER A 401 -5.28 -14.02 -12.32
C SER A 401 -4.27 -15.04 -12.85
N SER A 402 -4.44 -16.31 -12.45
CA SER A 402 -3.64 -17.42 -12.95
C SER A 402 -3.83 -17.61 -14.46
N SER A 403 -2.87 -18.23 -15.13
CA SER A 403 -2.96 -18.54 -16.56
C SER A 403 -4.23 -19.31 -16.90
N ARG A 404 -4.69 -20.18 -16.00
CA ARG A 404 -5.93 -20.95 -16.14
C ARG A 404 -7.17 -20.07 -16.05
N ASP A 405 -7.21 -19.13 -15.11
CA ASP A 405 -8.34 -18.24 -14.92
C ASP A 405 -8.45 -17.21 -16.04
N VAL A 406 -7.32 -16.67 -16.51
CA VAL A 406 -7.27 -15.78 -17.67
C VAL A 406 -7.72 -16.50 -18.94
N ALA A 407 -7.24 -17.73 -19.17
CA ALA A 407 -7.70 -18.54 -20.29
C ALA A 407 -9.21 -18.82 -20.24
N ARG A 408 -9.75 -19.11 -19.05
CA ARG A 408 -11.19 -19.30 -18.83
C ARG A 408 -11.99 -18.03 -19.13
N ARG A 409 -11.54 -16.86 -18.66
CA ARG A 409 -12.18 -15.56 -18.97
C ARG A 409 -12.16 -15.24 -20.46
N LEU A 410 -11.03 -15.46 -21.14
CA LEU A 410 -10.92 -15.27 -22.58
C LEU A 410 -11.88 -16.20 -23.34
N ARG A 411 -12.03 -17.45 -22.89
CA ARG A 411 -13.01 -18.39 -23.44
C ARG A 411 -14.45 -17.91 -23.25
N GLU A 412 -14.80 -17.47 -22.04
CA GLU A 412 -16.14 -16.95 -21.73
C GLU A 412 -16.46 -15.71 -22.59
N GLN A 413 -15.45 -14.89 -22.91
CA GLN A 413 -15.55 -13.74 -23.82
C GLN A 413 -15.49 -14.10 -25.31
N GLN A 414 -15.44 -15.39 -25.68
CA GLN A 414 -15.30 -15.84 -27.07
C GLN A 414 -14.04 -15.31 -27.76
N MET A 415 -12.93 -15.12 -27.04
CA MET A 415 -11.65 -14.66 -27.58
C MET A 415 -10.68 -15.83 -27.76
N VAL A 416 -10.04 -15.94 -28.93
CA VAL A 416 -9.10 -17.01 -29.30
C VAL A 416 -7.80 -16.42 -29.86
N MET A 417 -6.65 -17.00 -29.50
CA MET A 417 -5.37 -16.60 -30.09
C MET A 417 -5.25 -17.18 -31.52
N PRO A 418 -4.82 -16.39 -32.53
CA PRO A 418 -4.74 -16.85 -33.90
C PRO A 418 -3.78 -18.05 -34.04
N GLY A 419 -4.24 -19.13 -34.68
CA GLY A 419 -3.42 -20.31 -34.97
C GLY A 419 -3.26 -21.32 -33.83
N MET A 420 -3.82 -21.05 -32.64
CA MET A 420 -3.65 -21.89 -31.45
C MET A 420 -4.97 -22.54 -31.03
N ARG A 421 -4.93 -23.83 -30.68
CA ARG A 421 -6.04 -24.51 -30.00
C ARG A 421 -6.14 -24.02 -28.54
N GLU A 422 -7.30 -24.21 -27.92
CA GLU A 422 -7.57 -23.76 -26.54
C GLU A 422 -6.52 -24.26 -25.53
N ALA A 423 -6.11 -25.53 -25.63
CA ALA A 423 -5.06 -26.09 -24.77
C ALA A 423 -3.67 -25.45 -25.00
N SER A 424 -3.39 -25.03 -26.23
CA SER A 424 -2.12 -24.36 -26.58
C SER A 424 -2.10 -22.91 -26.11
N MET A 425 -3.26 -22.23 -26.10
CA MET A 425 -3.40 -20.89 -25.53
C MET A 425 -3.03 -20.86 -24.05
N GLN A 426 -3.52 -21.83 -23.27
CA GLN A 426 -3.22 -21.92 -21.85
C GLN A 426 -1.72 -22.14 -21.60
N ARG A 427 -1.06 -23.01 -22.38
CA ARG A 427 0.40 -23.24 -22.28
C ARG A 427 1.19 -21.97 -22.60
N GLU A 428 0.76 -21.20 -23.60
CA GLU A 428 1.44 -19.94 -23.96
C GLU A 428 1.29 -18.90 -22.82
N LEU A 429 0.09 -18.78 -22.24
CA LEU A 429 -0.17 -17.91 -21.08
C LEU A 429 0.65 -18.35 -19.85
N GLU A 430 0.78 -19.66 -19.63
CA GLU A 430 1.57 -20.24 -18.53
C GLU A 430 3.07 -19.98 -18.68
N ARG A 431 3.56 -19.77 -19.90
CA ARG A 431 4.95 -19.36 -20.13
C ARG A 431 5.18 -17.89 -19.76
N TYR A 432 4.24 -17.00 -20.06
CA TYR A 432 4.43 -15.56 -19.86
C TYR A 432 3.99 -15.06 -18.47
N ILE A 433 2.85 -15.50 -17.94
CA ILE A 433 2.26 -14.90 -16.72
C ILE A 433 3.14 -15.11 -15.47
N PRO A 434 3.58 -16.32 -15.12
CA PRO A 434 4.42 -16.54 -13.94
C PRO A 434 5.80 -15.86 -14.07
N ALA A 435 6.36 -15.84 -15.28
CA ALA A 435 7.62 -15.17 -15.57
C ALA A 435 7.47 -13.64 -15.44
N ALA A 436 6.42 -13.06 -16.02
CA ALA A 436 6.12 -11.64 -15.91
C ALA A 436 5.87 -11.24 -14.45
N ALA A 437 5.10 -12.02 -13.69
CA ALA A 437 4.82 -11.76 -12.28
C ALA A 437 6.10 -11.79 -11.43
N ALA A 438 6.94 -12.83 -11.59
CA ALA A 438 8.18 -12.95 -10.84
C ALA A 438 9.20 -11.87 -11.22
N LEU A 439 9.45 -11.66 -12.52
CA LEU A 439 10.39 -10.64 -13.00
C LEU A 439 9.91 -9.24 -12.64
N GLY A 440 8.61 -8.95 -12.78
CA GLY A 440 8.01 -7.69 -12.40
C GLY A 440 8.27 -7.36 -10.93
N CYS A 441 8.00 -8.28 -10.01
CA CYS A 441 8.24 -8.05 -8.58
C CYS A 441 9.72 -7.95 -8.21
N VAL A 442 10.60 -8.68 -8.89
CA VAL A 442 12.06 -8.54 -8.70
C VAL A 442 12.53 -7.17 -9.19
N CYS A 443 12.06 -6.69 -10.35
CA CYS A 443 12.37 -5.36 -10.86
C CYS A 443 11.87 -4.25 -9.91
N VAL A 444 10.66 -4.39 -9.37
CA VAL A 444 10.13 -3.46 -8.37
C VAL A 444 10.97 -3.48 -7.12
N GLY A 445 11.26 -4.66 -6.56
CA GLY A 445 12.10 -4.78 -5.36
C GLY A 445 13.52 -4.23 -5.56
N ALA A 446 14.10 -4.40 -6.75
CA ALA A 446 15.39 -3.84 -7.08
C ALA A 446 15.34 -2.29 -7.15
N LEU A 447 14.29 -1.73 -7.73
CA LEU A 447 14.06 -0.28 -7.77
C LEU A 447 13.84 0.30 -6.37
N THR A 448 13.10 -0.39 -5.49
CA THR A 448 12.88 0.09 -4.12
C THR A 448 14.20 0.14 -3.35
N VAL A 449 14.98 -0.93 -3.42
CA VAL A 449 16.32 -0.99 -2.80
C VAL A 449 17.22 0.11 -3.36
N ALA A 450 17.24 0.29 -4.68
CA ALA A 450 18.07 1.33 -5.31
C ALA A 450 17.65 2.73 -4.85
N ALA A 451 16.35 3.01 -4.76
CA ALA A 451 15.83 4.28 -4.26
C ALA A 451 16.22 4.55 -2.80
N ASP A 452 16.11 3.53 -1.94
CA ASP A 452 16.44 3.64 -0.52
C ASP A 452 17.95 3.85 -0.33
N LEU A 453 18.80 3.15 -1.09
CA LEU A 453 20.25 3.33 -1.06
C LEU A 453 20.69 4.70 -1.60
N MET A 454 20.02 5.23 -2.62
CA MET A 454 20.33 6.54 -3.19
C MET A 454 19.90 7.70 -2.29
N GLY A 455 19.12 7.43 -1.24
CA GLY A 455 18.55 8.46 -0.36
C GLY A 455 17.46 9.27 -1.04
N ALA A 456 16.59 8.61 -1.82
CA ALA A 456 15.48 9.27 -2.48
C ALA A 456 14.57 9.98 -1.47
N VAL A 457 14.11 11.18 -1.83
CA VAL A 457 13.14 11.96 -1.04
C VAL A 457 11.77 11.30 -1.21
N GLY A 458 11.49 10.33 -0.33
CA GLY A 458 10.29 9.49 -0.36
C GLY A 458 10.63 8.00 -0.42
N SER A 459 9.76 7.15 0.13
CA SER A 459 9.90 5.69 0.08
C SER A 459 9.92 5.22 -1.38
N GLY A 460 10.95 4.45 -1.77
CA GLY A 460 11.05 3.87 -3.12
C GLY A 460 9.81 3.07 -3.51
N ALA A 461 9.29 2.29 -2.56
CA ALA A 461 8.08 1.50 -2.72
C ALA A 461 6.82 2.36 -2.91
N GLY A 462 6.67 3.43 -2.11
CA GLY A 462 5.54 4.35 -2.24
C GLY A 462 5.48 5.01 -3.62
N MET A 463 6.63 5.46 -4.15
CA MET A 463 6.70 6.09 -5.47
C MET A 463 6.26 5.15 -6.60
N LEU A 464 6.74 3.91 -6.59
CA LEU A 464 6.37 2.91 -7.60
C LEU A 464 4.86 2.61 -7.59
N LEU A 465 4.27 2.53 -6.41
CA LEU A 465 2.84 2.35 -6.24
C LEU A 465 2.04 3.56 -6.73
N ALA A 466 2.51 4.77 -6.44
CA ALA A 466 1.88 5.99 -6.93
C ALA A 466 1.89 6.05 -8.46
N VAL A 467 3.03 5.77 -9.11
CA VAL A 467 3.14 5.73 -10.58
C VAL A 467 2.19 4.69 -11.17
N THR A 468 2.20 3.48 -10.61
CA THR A 468 1.35 2.37 -11.07
C THR A 468 -0.12 2.75 -10.97
N THR A 469 -0.53 3.34 -9.85
CA THR A 469 -1.91 3.77 -9.61
C THR A 469 -2.34 4.87 -10.56
N VAL A 470 -1.54 5.93 -10.71
CA VAL A 470 -1.86 7.05 -11.61
C VAL A 470 -2.04 6.54 -13.03
N TYR A 471 -1.18 5.62 -13.47
CA TYR A 471 -1.31 4.99 -14.78
C TYR A 471 -2.59 4.15 -14.92
N GLN A 472 -2.99 3.40 -13.89
CA GLN A 472 -4.26 2.66 -13.88
C GLN A 472 -5.48 3.60 -13.91
N CYS A 473 -5.45 4.68 -13.15
CA CYS A 473 -6.49 5.71 -13.17
C CYS A 473 -6.59 6.37 -14.55
N TYR A 474 -5.45 6.67 -15.17
CA TYR A 474 -5.40 7.22 -16.53
C TYR A 474 -6.03 6.28 -17.57
N GLU A 475 -5.71 4.99 -17.54
CA GLU A 475 -6.31 4.03 -18.46
C GLU A 475 -7.80 3.80 -18.20
N ALA A 476 -8.22 3.80 -16.94
CA ALA A 476 -9.65 3.73 -16.59
C ALA A 476 -10.40 4.95 -17.11
N PHE A 477 -9.78 6.12 -17.02
CA PHE A 477 -10.30 7.38 -17.54
C PHE A 477 -10.40 7.39 -19.07
N GLU A 478 -9.37 6.93 -19.79
CA GLU A 478 -9.41 6.81 -21.25
C GLU A 478 -10.49 5.83 -21.71
N LYS A 479 -10.59 4.66 -21.06
CA LYS A 479 -11.64 3.68 -21.36
C LYS A 479 -13.02 4.27 -21.17
N GLU A 480 -13.29 4.93 -20.04
CA GLU A 480 -14.60 5.55 -19.79
C GLU A 480 -14.91 6.74 -20.69
N LYS A 481 -13.90 7.46 -21.21
CA LYS A 481 -14.10 8.56 -22.16
C LYS A 481 -14.41 8.08 -23.58
N THR A 482 -13.94 6.87 -23.93
CA THR A 482 -14.11 6.27 -25.26
C THR A 482 -15.48 5.59 -25.41
N TYR A 483 -16.16 5.30 -24.29
CA TYR A 483 -17.56 4.85 -24.23
C TYR A 483 -18.49 6.04 -23.95
#